data_AF-A0A3P5WGF7-F1
#
_entry.id   AF-A0A3P5WGF7-F1
#
_cell.length_a   1.000
_cell.length_b   1.000
_cell.length_c   1.000
_cell.angle_alpha   90.00
_cell.angle_beta   90.00
_cell.angle_gamma   90.00
#
_symmetry.space_group_name_H-M   'P 1'
#
loop_
_entity.id
_entity.type
_entity.pdbx_description
1 polymer ?
#
loop_
_entity_poly.entity_id
_entity_poly.type
_entity_poly.pdbx_seq_one_letter_code
_entity_poly.pdbx_strand_id
1 'polypeptide(L)' 'MRKVAETKMDIKREEIIQRLVKKGIFKIHDKQLYELPLQALLKKYTMI' A
#
# COMPACT_ATOMS: atom_id res chain seq x y z
N MET A 1 -21.59 -16.20 1.87
CA MET A 1 -20.11 -16.20 1.95
C MET A 1 -19.57 -15.10 1.05
N ARG A 2 -19.12 -13.97 1.62
CA ARG A 2 -18.48 -12.85 0.91
C ARG A 2 -17.10 -12.66 1.53
N LYS A 3 -16.06 -13.30 1.00
CA LYS A 3 -14.68 -13.17 1.56
C LYS A 3 -13.57 -13.04 0.53
N VAL A 4 -13.81 -13.36 -0.75
CA VAL A 4 -12.76 -13.41 -1.78
C VAL A 4 -12.29 -12.02 -2.22
N ALA A 5 -13.14 -10.99 -2.13
CA ALA A 5 -12.82 -9.64 -2.58
C ALA A 5 -11.90 -8.88 -1.61
N GLU A 6 -12.09 -9.05 -0.29
CA GLU A 6 -11.21 -8.47 0.73
C GLU A 6 -9.78 -9.00 0.60
N THR A 7 -9.62 -10.31 0.41
CA THR A 7 -8.28 -10.94 0.31
C THR A 7 -7.46 -10.40 -0.87
N LYS A 8 -8.10 -10.14 -2.01
CA LYS A 8 -7.39 -9.58 -3.19
C LYS A 8 -6.93 -8.15 -2.96
N MET A 9 -7.71 -7.35 -2.24
CA MET A 9 -7.35 -5.97 -1.91
C MET A 9 -6.23 -5.91 -0.88
N ASP A 10 -6.25 -6.81 0.11
CA ASP A 10 -5.19 -6.92 1.12
C ASP A 10 -3.86 -7.35 0.50
N ILE A 11 -3.88 -8.37 -0.39
CA ILE A 11 -2.69 -8.79 -1.14
C ILE A 11 -2.11 -7.62 -1.95
N LYS A 12 -2.96 -6.91 -2.70
CA LYS A 12 -2.52 -5.77 -3.51
C LYS A 12 -1.93 -4.64 -2.66
N ARG A 13 -2.50 -4.42 -1.46
CA ARG A 13 -1.97 -3.44 -0.51
C ARG A 13 -0.57 -3.82 -0.04
N GLU A 14 -0.37 -5.06 0.39
CA GLU A 14 0.94 -5.55 0.82
C GLU A 14 1.98 -5.49 -0.30
N GLU A 15 1.62 -5.88 -1.53
CA GLU A 15 2.52 -5.79 -2.68
C GLU A 15 3.01 -4.35 -2.93
N ILE A 16 2.11 -3.37 -2.82
CA ILE A 16 2.47 -1.95 -2.97
C ILE A 16 3.39 -1.50 -1.85
N ILE A 17 3.07 -1.84 -0.60
CA ILE A 17 3.90 -1.49 0.56
C ILE A 17 5.31 -2.07 0.41
N GLN A 18 5.42 -3.35 0.05
CA GLN A 18 6.71 -4.02 -0.18
C GLN A 18 7.53 -3.33 -1.29
N ARG A 19 6.90 -2.90 -2.39
CA ARG A 19 7.59 -2.15 -3.45
C ARG A 19 8.08 -0.78 -2.97
N LEU A 20 7.27 -0.07 -2.17
CA LEU A 20 7.66 1.21 -1.59
C LEU A 20 8.84 1.06 -0.62
N VAL A 21 8.79 0.04 0.25
CA VAL A 21 9.88 -0.29 1.18
C VAL A 21 11.17 -0.64 0.43
N LYS A 22 11.09 -1.45 -0.63
CA LYS A 22 12.25 -1.75 -1.49
C LYS A 22 12.87 -0.52 -2.15
N LYS A 23 12.06 0.52 -2.42
CA LYS A 23 12.52 1.83 -2.91
C LYS A 23 13.03 2.75 -1.78
N GLY A 24 13.10 2.28 -0.53
CA GLY A 24 13.53 3.08 0.63
C GLY A 24 12.46 4.04 1.17
N ILE A 25 11.21 3.90 0.73
CA ILE A 25 10.09 4.74 1.19
C ILE A 25 9.39 4.00 2.32
N PHE A 26 9.51 4.50 3.55
CA PHE A 26 8.88 3.91 4.74
C PHE A 26 7.73 4.76 5.29
N LYS A 27 7.69 6.03 4.89
CA LYS A 27 6.69 7.01 5.33
C LYS A 27 6.24 7.89 4.17
N ILE A 28 4.99 8.33 4.20
CA ILE A 28 4.45 9.36 3.30
C ILE A 28 3.74 10.39 4.17
N HIS A 29 4.12 11.66 4.05
CA HIS A 29 3.58 12.77 4.86
C HIS A 29 3.60 12.44 6.37
N ASP A 30 4.77 12.02 6.86
CA ASP A 30 5.02 11.64 8.26
C ASP A 30 4.24 10.44 8.81
N LYS A 31 3.38 9.81 8.00
CA LYS A 31 2.65 8.59 8.36
C LYS A 31 3.35 7.35 7.82
N GLN A 32 3.35 6.26 8.58
CA GLN A 32 3.87 4.98 8.10
C GLN A 32 2.97 4.40 6.99
N LEU A 33 3.54 3.59 6.11
CA LEU A 33 2.79 2.99 4.99
C LEU A 33 1.57 2.16 5.44
N TYR A 34 1.69 1.43 6.55
CA TYR A 34 0.60 0.60 7.09
C TYR A 34 -0.56 1.43 7.67
N GLU A 35 -0.29 2.68 8.05
CA GLU A 35 -1.30 3.62 8.55
C GLU A 35 -2.04 4.34 7.42
N LEU A 36 -1.57 4.19 6.18
CA LEU A 36 -2.12 4.91 5.03
C LEU A 36 -3.17 4.09 4.29
N PRO A 37 -4.23 4.75 3.79
CA PRO A 37 -5.22 4.10 2.95
C PRO A 37 -4.61 3.67 1.61
N LEU A 38 -5.18 2.62 1.00
CA LEU A 38 -4.70 2.06 -0.28
C LEU A 38 -4.58 3.12 -1.38
N GLN A 39 -5.48 4.11 -1.43
CA GLN A 39 -5.43 5.20 -2.40
C GLN A 39 -4.17 6.06 -2.26
N ALA A 40 -3.74 6.36 -1.03
CA ALA A 40 -2.51 7.13 -0.78
C ALA A 40 -1.26 6.32 -1.18
N LEU A 41 -1.27 5.03 -0.88
CA LEU A 41 -0.21 4.09 -1.28
C LEU A 41 -0.11 3.99 -2.81
N LEU A 42 -1.23 3.84 -3.50
CA LEU A 42 -1.31 3.81 -4.97
C LEU A 42 -0.86 5.11 -5.61
N LYS A 43 -1.28 6.26 -5.06
CA LYS A 43 -0.86 7.57 -5.55
C LYS A 43 0.64 7.73 -5.45
N LYS A 44 1.24 7.36 -4.31
CA LYS A 44 2.70 7.39 -4.19
C LYS A 44 3.33 6.43 -5.18
N TYR A 45 2.87 5.18 -5.23
CA TYR A 45 3.38 4.14 -6.10
C TYR A 45 3.35 4.49 -7.61
N THR A 46 2.36 5.25 -8.06
CA THR A 46 2.24 5.70 -9.47
C THR A 46 3.09 6.94 -9.80
N MET A 47 3.61 7.64 -8.79
CA MET A 47 4.42 8.85 -8.92
C MET A 47 5.95 8.58 -8.85
N ILE A 48 6.37 7.32 -8.79
CA ILE A 48 7.78 6.86 -8.65
C ILE A 48 8.10 5.72 -9.59
#